data_AF-A0A2V5UV59-F1
#
_entry.id   AF-A0A2V5UV59-F1
#
_cell.length_a   1.000
_cell.length_b   1.000
_cell.length_c   1.000
_cell.angle_alpha   90.00
_cell.angle_beta   90.00
_cell.angle_gamma   90.00
#
_symmetry.space_group_name_H-M   'P 1'
#
loop_
_entity.id
_entity.type
_entity.pdbx_description
1 polymer ?
#
loop_
_entity_poly.entity_id
_entity_poly.type
_entity_poly.pdbx_seq_one_letter_code
_entity_poly.pdbx_strand_id
1 'polypeptide(L)'
;VAAKYQGKYISHMRSEGNRLLEALDELIRISREAGIPAEVYHIKAAGQPNWGKIDNLLSRIEAAQKEGLKITADMYTYTAGGTGLDACLPPWTEDGGYPALFKRLRDPATREKIKTQVKTPTDEWENMYLAAGGPEHILLVGFKSAKLKPLTGKSLAEVAKMRGKDPIETLMDLIAEDESRIGTIYFMISEENIKKELAKPWISFGSDEASQAPEGVFLKSNPHPRAYGNFARVLGKYVRDEKVIPLTEAVRRLTGLPAMNLGLDHRGFIKEGMFADIVVFDPTTISDRATFEKPHQYAAGVKHVFVNGVQVVKDGEHTGAKPGRALWGPGKVR
;
A
#
# COMPACT_ATOMS: atom_id res chain seq x y z
N VAL A 1 -10.87 -7.77 -23.08
CA VAL A 1 -9.56 -7.92 -23.79
C VAL A 1 -8.57 -8.74 -22.96
N ALA A 2 -8.24 -8.36 -21.72
CA ALA A 2 -7.29 -9.10 -20.87
C ALA A 2 -7.66 -10.58 -20.61
N ALA A 3 -8.95 -10.90 -20.45
CA ALA A 3 -9.42 -12.28 -20.24
C ALA A 3 -8.97 -13.26 -21.34
N LYS A 4 -8.92 -12.79 -22.61
CA LYS A 4 -8.47 -13.62 -23.76
C LYS A 4 -7.00 -14.06 -23.64
N TYR A 5 -6.21 -13.35 -22.85
CA TYR A 5 -4.79 -13.62 -22.62
C TYR A 5 -4.52 -14.18 -21.21
N GLN A 6 -5.54 -14.68 -20.52
CA GLN A 6 -5.44 -15.14 -19.13
C GLN A 6 -4.84 -14.05 -18.19
N GLY A 7 -5.14 -12.79 -18.51
CA GLY A 7 -4.80 -11.65 -17.66
C GLY A 7 -5.61 -11.64 -16.37
N LYS A 8 -5.20 -10.78 -15.44
CA LYS A 8 -5.92 -10.52 -14.18
C LYS A 8 -6.36 -9.06 -14.13
N TYR A 9 -7.47 -8.80 -13.46
CA TYR A 9 -7.93 -7.45 -13.13
C TYR A 9 -7.57 -7.13 -11.68
N ILE A 10 -6.44 -6.45 -11.49
CA ILE A 10 -5.98 -6.00 -10.17
C ILE A 10 -6.42 -4.54 -10.01
N SER A 11 -7.08 -4.22 -8.91
CA SER A 11 -7.71 -2.90 -8.75
C SER A 11 -7.48 -2.32 -7.37
N HIS A 12 -6.90 -1.11 -7.34
CA HIS A 12 -7.20 -0.15 -6.29
C HIS A 12 -8.65 0.28 -6.48
N MET A 13 -9.55 -0.23 -5.64
CA MET A 13 -10.99 -0.02 -5.81
C MET A 13 -11.36 1.46 -5.76
N ARG A 14 -12.46 1.84 -6.41
CA ARG A 14 -12.91 3.24 -6.50
C ARG A 14 -13.07 3.94 -5.14
N SER A 15 -13.37 3.17 -4.10
CA SER A 15 -13.49 3.63 -2.72
C SER A 15 -12.97 2.53 -1.80
N GLU A 16 -12.18 2.94 -0.81
CA GLU A 16 -11.75 2.09 0.32
C GLU A 16 -12.40 2.52 1.64
N GLY A 17 -13.15 3.63 1.64
CA GLY A 17 -13.83 4.21 2.79
C GLY A 17 -15.35 4.18 2.66
N ASN A 18 -15.94 5.33 2.35
CA ASN A 18 -17.39 5.53 2.51
C ASN A 18 -18.23 4.64 1.58
N ARG A 19 -17.79 4.44 0.33
CA ARG A 19 -18.46 3.60 -0.66
C ARG A 19 -17.75 2.26 -0.91
N LEU A 20 -17.06 1.76 0.13
CA LEU A 20 -16.25 0.54 0.08
C LEU A 20 -17.01 -0.66 -0.48
N LEU A 21 -18.26 -0.87 -0.06
CA LEU A 21 -19.03 -2.05 -0.46
C LEU A 21 -19.52 -1.92 -1.91
N GLU A 22 -19.90 -0.72 -2.34
CA GLU A 22 -20.28 -0.43 -3.72
C GLU A 22 -19.09 -0.55 -4.68
N ALA A 23 -17.91 -0.13 -4.25
CA ALA A 23 -16.68 -0.30 -5.03
C ALA A 23 -16.28 -1.77 -5.14
N LEU A 24 -16.52 -2.58 -4.10
CA LEU A 24 -16.39 -4.03 -4.19
C LEU A 24 -17.43 -4.62 -5.16
N ASP A 25 -18.69 -4.20 -5.09
CA ASP A 25 -19.74 -4.67 -5.99
C ASP A 25 -19.39 -4.35 -7.47
N GLU A 26 -18.77 -3.20 -7.73
CA GLU A 26 -18.22 -2.85 -9.05
C GLU A 26 -17.15 -3.86 -9.51
N LEU A 27 -16.18 -4.18 -8.65
CA LEU A 27 -15.12 -5.16 -8.96
C LEU A 27 -15.68 -6.56 -9.22
N ILE A 28 -16.61 -7.02 -8.37
CA ILE A 28 -17.28 -8.32 -8.53
C ILE A 28 -18.03 -8.36 -9.86
N ARG A 29 -18.76 -7.30 -10.20
CA ARG A 29 -19.47 -7.19 -11.48
C ARG A 29 -18.52 -7.26 -12.66
N ILE A 30 -17.41 -6.52 -12.64
CA ILE A 30 -16.38 -6.57 -13.70
C ILE A 30 -15.82 -7.99 -13.84
N SER A 31 -15.47 -8.66 -12.73
CA SER A 31 -14.95 -10.02 -12.75
C SER A 31 -15.95 -10.99 -13.39
N ARG A 32 -17.23 -10.89 -13.00
CA ARG A 32 -18.32 -11.74 -13.50
C ARG A 32 -18.60 -11.52 -14.98
N GLU A 33 -18.85 -10.28 -15.39
CA GLU A 33 -19.23 -9.94 -16.77
C GLU A 33 -18.08 -10.17 -17.76
N ALA A 34 -16.83 -9.91 -17.35
CA ALA A 34 -15.66 -10.11 -18.20
C ALA A 34 -15.07 -11.53 -18.13
N GLY A 35 -15.55 -12.38 -17.22
CA GLY A 35 -15.01 -13.72 -16.98
C GLY A 35 -13.52 -13.71 -16.64
N ILE A 36 -13.07 -12.74 -15.84
CA ILE A 36 -11.65 -12.52 -15.53
C ILE A 36 -11.36 -12.66 -14.03
N PRO A 37 -10.26 -13.33 -13.63
CA PRO A 37 -9.80 -13.27 -12.25
C PRO A 37 -9.56 -11.82 -11.81
N ALA A 38 -9.94 -11.52 -10.58
CA ALA A 38 -9.76 -10.19 -10.01
C ALA A 38 -8.99 -10.23 -8.69
N GLU A 39 -8.28 -9.15 -8.39
CA GLU A 39 -7.58 -8.96 -7.14
C GLU A 39 -7.96 -7.60 -6.56
N VAL A 40 -8.48 -7.60 -5.33
CA VAL A 40 -8.62 -6.40 -4.52
C VAL A 40 -7.21 -6.03 -4.04
N TYR A 41 -6.62 -5.03 -4.68
CA TYR A 41 -5.28 -4.56 -4.32
C TYR A 41 -5.35 -3.93 -2.93
N HIS A 42 -4.36 -4.22 -2.08
CA HIS A 42 -4.20 -3.68 -0.72
C HIS A 42 -5.51 -3.52 0.09
N ILE A 43 -6.29 -4.59 0.23
CA ILE A 43 -7.60 -4.58 0.88
C ILE A 43 -7.57 -3.90 2.25
N LYS A 44 -8.56 -3.04 2.51
CA LYS A 44 -8.75 -2.35 3.80
C LYS A 44 -10.15 -1.75 3.90
N ALA A 45 -10.52 -1.34 5.11
CA ALA A 45 -11.58 -0.36 5.35
C ALA A 45 -10.96 0.92 5.94
N ALA A 46 -10.89 1.98 5.14
CA ALA A 46 -10.17 3.21 5.45
C ALA A 46 -11.04 4.25 6.18
N GLY A 47 -10.48 4.80 7.26
CA GLY A 47 -11.11 5.79 8.12
C GLY A 47 -12.00 5.17 9.19
N GLN A 48 -11.92 5.71 10.41
CA GLN A 48 -12.59 5.16 11.60
C GLN A 48 -14.10 4.89 11.40
N PRO A 49 -14.89 5.77 10.76
CA PRO A 49 -16.31 5.50 10.49
C PRO A 49 -16.56 4.25 9.64
N ASN A 50 -15.58 3.81 8.85
CA ASN A 50 -15.70 2.69 7.92
C ASN A 50 -15.15 1.38 8.47
N TRP A 51 -14.43 1.38 9.60
CA TRP A 51 -13.79 0.17 10.12
C TRP A 51 -14.75 -1.00 10.33
N GLY A 52 -16.00 -0.73 10.74
CA GLY A 52 -17.03 -1.75 10.92
C GLY A 52 -17.48 -2.45 9.63
N LYS A 53 -17.11 -1.95 8.44
CA LYS A 53 -17.48 -2.55 7.14
C LYS A 53 -16.65 -3.78 6.79
N ILE A 54 -15.54 -4.03 7.47
CA ILE A 54 -14.60 -5.09 7.09
C ILE A 54 -15.24 -6.49 7.05
N ASP A 55 -16.10 -6.81 8.01
CA ASP A 55 -16.75 -8.12 8.09
C ASP A 55 -17.72 -8.33 6.91
N ASN A 56 -18.38 -7.25 6.47
CA ASN A 56 -19.24 -7.29 5.29
C ASN A 56 -18.41 -7.40 4.00
N LEU A 57 -17.31 -6.66 3.90
CA LEU A 57 -16.37 -6.73 2.76
C LEU A 57 -15.85 -8.16 2.57
N LEU A 58 -15.32 -8.77 3.63
CA LEU A 58 -14.74 -10.12 3.57
C LEU A 58 -15.80 -11.18 3.25
N SER A 59 -16.98 -11.11 3.87
CA SER A 59 -18.05 -12.09 3.62
C SER A 59 -18.65 -11.98 2.22
N ARG A 60 -18.72 -10.78 1.62
CA ARG A 60 -19.12 -10.60 0.21
C ARG A 60 -18.12 -11.20 -0.76
N ILE A 61 -16.82 -11.02 -0.52
CA ILE A 61 -15.77 -11.65 -1.34
C ILE A 61 -15.88 -13.17 -1.26
N GLU A 62 -16.02 -13.72 -0.05
CA GLU A 62 -16.17 -15.16 0.16
C GLU A 62 -17.45 -15.73 -0.50
N ALA A 63 -18.54 -14.96 -0.52
CA ALA A 63 -19.75 -15.32 -1.25
C ALA A 63 -19.50 -15.37 -2.77
N ALA A 64 -18.86 -14.36 -3.34
CA ALA A 64 -18.48 -14.34 -4.75
C ALA A 64 -17.52 -15.49 -5.13
N GLN A 65 -16.59 -15.85 -4.24
CA GLN A 65 -15.72 -17.01 -4.41
C GLN A 65 -16.51 -18.33 -4.43
N LYS A 66 -17.52 -18.49 -3.54
CA LYS A 66 -18.42 -19.66 -3.53
C LYS A 66 -19.26 -19.79 -4.81
N GLU A 67 -19.57 -18.67 -5.46
CA GLU A 67 -20.20 -18.65 -6.79
C GLU A 67 -19.23 -19.06 -7.93
N GLY A 68 -17.95 -19.25 -7.63
CA GLY A 68 -16.92 -19.66 -8.59
C GLY A 68 -16.11 -18.51 -9.19
N LEU A 69 -16.32 -17.27 -8.74
CA LEU A 69 -15.48 -16.15 -9.18
C LEU A 69 -14.09 -16.25 -8.57
N LYS A 70 -13.06 -16.05 -9.40
CA LYS A 70 -11.65 -16.09 -8.99
C LYS A 70 -11.22 -14.72 -8.45
N ILE A 71 -11.76 -14.35 -7.29
CA ILE A 71 -11.45 -13.09 -6.61
C ILE A 71 -10.48 -13.35 -5.47
N THR A 72 -9.40 -12.58 -5.42
CA THR A 72 -8.35 -12.64 -4.38
C THR A 72 -8.09 -11.24 -3.84
N ALA A 73 -7.19 -11.12 -2.86
CA ALA A 73 -6.70 -9.83 -2.39
C ALA A 73 -5.25 -9.94 -1.94
N ASP A 74 -4.60 -8.80 -1.79
CA ASP A 74 -3.36 -8.65 -1.03
C ASP A 74 -3.52 -7.58 0.06
N MET A 75 -2.60 -7.58 1.02
CA MET A 75 -2.54 -6.58 2.09
C MET A 75 -1.09 -6.26 2.50
N TYR A 76 -0.90 -5.07 3.07
CA TYR A 76 0.24 -4.74 3.92
C TYR A 76 -0.20 -4.68 5.39
N THR A 77 0.72 -4.93 6.32
CA THR A 77 0.37 -5.10 7.75
C THR A 77 0.69 -3.86 8.60
N TYR A 78 0.22 -2.70 8.16
CA TYR A 78 0.40 -1.42 8.83
C TYR A 78 -0.92 -0.66 8.93
N THR A 79 -1.08 0.11 10.01
CA THR A 79 -2.29 0.91 10.29
C THR A 79 -2.37 2.21 9.48
N ALA A 80 -1.44 2.41 8.55
CA ALA A 80 -1.35 3.61 7.73
C ALA A 80 -1.16 3.25 6.25
N GLY A 81 -1.75 4.06 5.38
CA GLY A 81 -1.50 4.04 3.93
C GLY A 81 -0.57 5.17 3.51
N GLY A 82 -0.11 5.15 2.25
CA GLY A 82 0.75 6.19 1.69
C GLY A 82 0.31 6.64 0.30
N THR A 83 0.22 7.94 0.06
CA THR A 83 -0.11 8.55 -1.25
C THR A 83 0.39 10.00 -1.32
N GLY A 84 -0.18 10.82 -2.20
CA GLY A 84 0.11 12.24 -2.32
C GLY A 84 -0.76 13.09 -1.40
N LEU A 85 -0.22 14.20 -0.90
CA LEU A 85 -0.93 15.16 -0.04
C LEU A 85 -2.20 15.74 -0.70
N ASP A 86 -2.16 15.84 -2.02
CA ASP A 86 -3.26 16.21 -2.93
C ASP A 86 -4.50 15.33 -2.78
N ALA A 87 -4.38 14.09 -2.26
CA ALA A 87 -5.52 13.22 -1.97
C ALA A 87 -6.43 13.75 -0.82
N CYS A 88 -6.00 14.80 -0.10
CA CYS A 88 -6.85 15.54 0.81
C CYS A 88 -7.80 16.52 0.10
N LEU A 89 -7.63 16.76 -1.21
CA LEU A 89 -8.39 17.75 -1.97
C LEU A 89 -9.47 17.08 -2.82
N PRO A 90 -10.59 17.77 -3.10
CA PRO A 90 -11.60 17.27 -4.02
C PRO A 90 -11.01 16.94 -5.41
N PRO A 91 -11.42 15.84 -6.08
CA PRO A 91 -10.81 15.39 -7.34
C PRO A 91 -10.82 16.43 -8.47
N TRP A 92 -11.86 17.27 -8.55
CA TRP A 92 -11.96 18.33 -9.58
C TRP A 92 -10.80 19.34 -9.52
N THR A 93 -10.12 19.44 -8.38
CA THR A 93 -8.95 20.32 -8.25
C THR A 93 -7.80 19.90 -9.16
N GLU A 94 -7.77 18.64 -9.59
CA GLU A 94 -6.81 18.08 -10.54
C GLU A 94 -7.33 17.97 -11.97
N ASP A 95 -8.54 18.45 -12.29
CA ASP A 95 -9.03 18.46 -13.67
C ASP A 95 -8.10 19.28 -14.56
N GLY A 96 -7.46 18.66 -15.56
CA GLY A 96 -6.39 19.29 -16.35
C GLY A 96 -4.96 19.11 -15.78
N GLY A 97 -4.79 18.25 -14.78
CA GLY A 97 -3.53 17.83 -14.19
C GLY A 97 -2.92 18.82 -13.18
N TYR A 98 -1.72 18.47 -12.69
CA TYR A 98 -0.98 19.25 -11.69
C TYR A 98 -0.81 20.74 -12.01
N PRO A 99 -0.52 21.18 -13.26
CA PRO A 99 -0.42 22.61 -13.55
C PRO A 99 -1.73 23.38 -13.26
N ALA A 100 -2.88 22.77 -13.53
CA ALA A 100 -4.17 23.35 -13.24
C ALA A 100 -4.46 23.36 -11.73
N LEU A 101 -4.08 22.31 -11.01
CA LEU A 101 -4.14 22.25 -9.55
C LEU A 101 -3.36 23.42 -8.92
N PHE A 102 -2.09 23.60 -9.28
CA PHE A 102 -1.26 24.65 -8.67
C PHE A 102 -1.80 26.05 -8.96
N LYS A 103 -2.38 26.28 -10.15
CA LYS A 103 -3.06 27.53 -10.48
C LYS A 103 -4.30 27.74 -9.59
N ARG A 104 -5.14 26.72 -9.41
CA ARG A 104 -6.33 26.75 -8.54
C ARG A 104 -5.98 27.05 -7.08
N LEU A 105 -4.91 26.45 -6.56
CA LEU A 105 -4.47 26.65 -5.18
C LEU A 105 -3.91 28.04 -4.89
N ARG A 106 -3.69 28.87 -5.92
CA ARG A 106 -3.32 30.29 -5.81
C ARG A 106 -4.51 31.25 -5.92
N ASP A 107 -5.69 30.75 -6.28
CA ASP A 107 -6.90 31.56 -6.40
C ASP A 107 -7.69 31.58 -5.06
N PRO A 108 -7.89 32.76 -4.42
CA PRO A 108 -8.53 32.83 -3.11
C PRO A 108 -9.96 32.26 -3.07
N ALA A 109 -10.77 32.52 -4.09
CA ALA A 109 -12.15 32.02 -4.14
C ALA A 109 -12.20 30.50 -4.24
N THR A 110 -11.30 29.92 -5.04
CA THR A 110 -11.13 28.48 -5.18
C THR A 110 -10.68 27.83 -3.87
N ARG A 111 -9.75 28.46 -3.14
CA ARG A 111 -9.27 27.96 -1.83
C ARG A 111 -10.39 27.87 -0.79
N GLU A 112 -11.24 28.90 -0.68
CA GLU A 112 -12.37 28.86 0.27
C GLU A 112 -13.38 27.76 -0.07
N LYS A 113 -13.62 27.53 -1.38
CA LYS A 113 -14.44 26.40 -1.84
C LYS A 113 -13.81 25.06 -1.45
N ILE A 114 -12.51 24.88 -1.71
CA ILE A 114 -11.77 23.66 -1.34
C ILE A 114 -11.86 23.43 0.16
N LYS A 115 -11.55 24.44 0.97
CA LYS A 115 -11.57 24.36 2.43
C LYS A 115 -12.93 23.92 2.96
N THR A 116 -14.01 24.45 2.40
CA THR A 116 -15.38 24.06 2.76
C THR A 116 -15.62 22.58 2.45
N GLN A 117 -15.21 22.12 1.26
CA GLN A 117 -15.39 20.73 0.84
C GLN A 117 -14.53 19.75 1.63
N VAL A 118 -13.29 20.10 1.97
CA VAL A 118 -12.40 19.26 2.78
C VAL A 118 -12.95 19.06 4.20
N LYS A 119 -13.65 20.06 4.76
CA LYS A 119 -14.27 19.97 6.09
C LYS A 119 -15.62 19.22 6.08
N THR A 120 -16.22 19.00 4.93
CA THR A 120 -17.58 18.45 4.81
C THR A 120 -17.52 16.94 4.56
N PRO A 121 -18.05 16.09 5.46
CA PRO A 121 -18.22 14.67 5.18
C PRO A 121 -19.09 14.44 3.94
N THR A 122 -18.69 13.53 3.07
CA THR A 122 -19.40 13.22 1.82
C THR A 122 -19.06 11.81 1.33
N ASP A 123 -19.96 11.24 0.53
CA ASP A 123 -19.77 9.95 -0.15
C ASP A 123 -19.40 10.12 -1.64
N GLU A 124 -19.30 11.37 -2.12
CA GLU A 124 -19.01 11.68 -3.52
C GLU A 124 -17.56 11.43 -3.93
N TRP A 125 -16.62 11.53 -2.98
CA TRP A 125 -15.19 11.32 -3.19
C TRP A 125 -14.48 10.88 -1.91
N GLU A 126 -13.28 10.32 -2.04
CA GLU A 126 -12.45 9.88 -0.92
C GLU A 126 -11.64 11.02 -0.32
N ASN A 127 -12.04 11.47 0.87
CA ASN A 127 -11.40 12.57 1.56
C ASN A 127 -10.36 12.05 2.57
N MET A 128 -9.09 12.02 2.16
CA MET A 128 -8.00 11.52 3.00
C MET A 128 -7.74 12.37 4.25
N TYR A 129 -8.15 13.64 4.26
CA TYR A 129 -8.05 14.49 5.45
C TYR A 129 -9.00 13.98 6.56
N LEU A 130 -10.26 13.70 6.19
CA LEU A 130 -11.25 13.15 7.11
C LEU A 130 -11.01 11.67 7.41
N ALA A 131 -10.55 10.88 6.44
CA ALA A 131 -10.25 9.46 6.63
C ALA A 131 -9.13 9.25 7.66
N ALA A 132 -8.11 10.10 7.68
CA ALA A 132 -7.07 10.09 8.71
C ALA A 132 -7.58 10.54 10.10
N GLY A 133 -8.76 11.16 10.18
CA GLY A 133 -9.31 11.68 11.43
C GLY A 133 -8.75 13.04 11.85
N GLY A 134 -8.01 13.73 10.97
CA GLY A 134 -7.46 15.06 11.24
C GLY A 134 -5.98 15.21 10.88
N PRO A 135 -5.45 16.44 10.98
CA PRO A 135 -4.11 16.80 10.52
C PRO A 135 -2.98 16.21 11.38
N GLU A 136 -3.26 15.75 12.59
CA GLU A 136 -2.32 15.06 13.48
C GLU A 136 -1.93 13.68 12.94
N HIS A 137 -2.81 13.08 12.13
CA HIS A 137 -2.68 11.73 11.57
C HIS A 137 -2.21 11.74 10.11
N ILE A 138 -1.69 12.88 9.63
CA ILE A 138 -1.20 13.09 8.27
C ILE A 138 0.28 13.44 8.36
N LEU A 139 1.15 12.47 8.06
CA LEU A 139 2.60 12.60 8.16
C LEU A 139 3.21 12.95 6.79
N LEU A 140 3.94 14.06 6.72
CA LEU A 140 4.57 14.55 5.50
C LEU A 140 5.93 13.89 5.33
N VAL A 141 6.16 13.18 4.22
CA VAL A 141 7.34 12.31 4.08
C VAL A 141 8.21 12.57 2.86
N GLY A 142 7.70 13.23 1.80
CA GLY A 142 8.49 13.52 0.60
C GLY A 142 8.18 14.86 -0.04
N PHE A 143 9.18 15.72 -0.16
CA PHE A 143 9.11 17.02 -0.85
C PHE A 143 10.10 17.10 -1.99
N LYS A 144 9.71 17.76 -3.09
CA LYS A 144 10.62 18.10 -4.20
C LYS A 144 11.52 19.27 -3.83
N SER A 145 10.93 20.33 -3.26
CA SER A 145 11.57 21.59 -2.92
C SER A 145 12.57 21.43 -1.77
N ALA A 146 13.81 21.85 -2.00
CA ALA A 146 14.85 21.85 -0.97
C ALA A 146 14.44 22.70 0.26
N LYS A 147 13.63 23.75 0.07
CA LYS A 147 13.16 24.62 1.16
C LYS A 147 12.15 23.92 2.07
N LEU A 148 11.39 22.95 1.55
CA LEU A 148 10.35 22.24 2.29
C LEU A 148 10.83 20.92 2.90
N LYS A 149 11.94 20.36 2.43
CA LYS A 149 12.54 19.13 2.98
C LYS A 149 12.72 19.11 4.51
N PRO A 150 13.05 20.23 5.20
CA PRO A 150 13.09 20.23 6.67
C PRO A 150 11.75 19.91 7.36
N LEU A 151 10.63 19.88 6.62
CA LEU A 151 9.31 19.49 7.12
C LEU A 151 9.06 17.98 7.04
N THR A 152 9.92 17.21 6.35
CA THR A 152 9.82 15.75 6.30
C THR A 152 9.86 15.14 7.70
N GLY A 153 8.94 14.21 7.97
CA GLY A 153 8.77 13.56 9.27
C GLY A 153 7.89 14.33 10.25
N LYS A 154 7.28 15.46 9.85
CA LYS A 154 6.32 16.21 10.67
C LYS A 154 4.88 15.93 10.23
N SER A 155 3.96 15.95 11.18
CA SER A 155 2.52 15.95 10.88
C SER A 155 2.08 17.27 10.24
N LEU A 156 1.00 17.24 9.48
CA LEU A 156 0.37 18.45 8.94
C LEU A 156 0.00 19.44 10.07
N ALA A 157 -0.45 18.93 11.21
CA ALA A 157 -0.77 19.74 12.39
C ALA A 157 0.47 20.48 12.94
N GLU A 158 1.62 19.81 13.06
CA GLU A 158 2.86 20.44 13.50
C GLU A 158 3.31 21.53 12.53
N VAL A 159 3.25 21.27 11.22
CA VAL A 159 3.63 22.26 10.21
C VAL A 159 2.67 23.46 10.21
N ALA A 160 1.37 23.23 10.37
CA ALA A 160 0.37 24.28 10.47
C ALA A 160 0.62 25.17 11.69
N LYS A 161 0.93 24.57 12.84
CA LYS A 161 1.34 25.28 14.06
C LYS A 161 2.62 26.10 13.86
N MET A 162 3.65 25.53 13.22
CA MET A 162 4.89 26.25 12.90
C MET A 162 4.64 27.47 12.00
N ARG A 163 3.66 27.39 11.10
CA ARG A 163 3.28 28.47 10.19
C ARG A 163 2.25 29.44 10.77
N GLY A 164 1.64 29.14 11.91
CA GLY A 164 0.56 29.93 12.50
C GLY A 164 -0.70 29.99 11.62
N LYS A 165 -1.01 28.92 10.88
CA LYS A 165 -2.13 28.85 9.92
C LYS A 165 -3.06 27.68 10.21
N ASP A 166 -4.27 27.73 9.64
CA ASP A 166 -5.19 26.60 9.58
C ASP A 166 -4.52 25.42 8.82
N PRO A 167 -4.71 24.15 9.25
CA PRO A 167 -4.08 23.00 8.61
C PRO A 167 -4.46 22.79 7.14
N ILE A 168 -5.69 23.12 6.73
CA ILE A 168 -6.15 22.99 5.35
C ILE A 168 -5.58 24.12 4.49
N GLU A 169 -5.44 25.33 5.03
CA GLU A 169 -4.68 26.40 4.36
C GLU A 169 -3.20 26.00 4.18
N THR A 170 -2.61 25.40 5.22
CA THR A 170 -1.22 24.94 5.20
C THR A 170 -1.00 23.84 4.16
N LEU A 171 -1.91 22.86 4.11
CA LEU A 171 -1.99 21.84 3.06
C LEU A 171 -1.93 22.47 1.65
N MET A 172 -2.83 23.41 1.37
CA MET A 172 -2.92 24.07 0.06
C MET A 172 -1.65 24.87 -0.26
N ASP A 173 -1.09 25.57 0.73
CA ASP A 173 0.17 26.31 0.59
C ASP A 173 1.33 25.38 0.25
N LEU A 174 1.48 24.27 0.97
CA LEU A 174 2.56 23.30 0.73
C LEU A 174 2.51 22.75 -0.69
N ILE A 175 1.34 22.34 -1.18
CA ILE A 175 1.19 21.82 -2.55
C ILE A 175 1.53 22.89 -3.59
N ALA A 176 1.06 24.13 -3.39
CA ALA A 176 1.34 25.25 -4.29
C ALA A 176 2.80 25.73 -4.26
N GLU A 177 3.51 25.54 -3.14
CA GLU A 177 4.93 25.88 -2.96
C GLU A 177 5.88 24.79 -3.50
N ASP A 178 5.53 23.52 -3.30
CA ASP A 178 6.37 22.39 -3.74
C ASP A 178 6.22 22.10 -5.24
N GLU A 179 5.04 22.40 -5.81
CA GLU A 179 4.63 22.08 -7.17
C GLU A 179 4.97 20.64 -7.55
N SER A 180 4.60 19.71 -6.66
CA SER A 180 4.81 18.28 -6.81
C SER A 180 3.76 17.47 -6.04
N ARG A 181 3.73 16.17 -6.29
CA ARG A 181 2.97 15.21 -5.47
C ARG A 181 3.74 14.93 -4.17
N ILE A 182 3.43 15.70 -3.12
CA ILE A 182 4.08 15.58 -1.81
C ILE A 182 3.75 14.22 -1.19
N GLY A 183 4.76 13.38 -0.98
CA GLY A 183 4.58 12.06 -0.37
C GLY A 183 4.07 12.19 1.06
N THR A 184 2.99 11.48 1.38
CA THR A 184 2.25 11.60 2.64
C THR A 184 1.76 10.24 3.13
N ILE A 185 1.80 10.04 4.45
CA ILE A 185 1.31 8.85 5.14
C ILE A 185 0.06 9.22 5.96
N TYR A 186 -0.95 8.37 5.91
CA TYR A 186 -2.26 8.58 6.54
C TYR A 186 -2.59 7.45 7.50
N PHE A 187 -2.71 7.76 8.80
CA PHE A 187 -3.07 6.79 9.83
C PHE A 187 -4.59 6.63 9.86
N MET A 188 -5.11 5.59 9.20
CA MET A 188 -6.55 5.47 8.93
C MET A 188 -7.07 4.03 8.98
N ILE A 189 -6.24 3.06 9.35
CA ILE A 189 -6.56 1.62 9.31
C ILE A 189 -6.52 1.06 10.73
N SER A 190 -7.50 0.20 11.06
CA SER A 190 -7.56 -0.48 12.35
C SER A 190 -6.63 -1.70 12.42
N GLU A 191 -5.86 -1.81 13.51
CA GLU A 191 -5.06 -3.00 13.82
C GLU A 191 -5.95 -4.26 13.99
N GLU A 192 -7.17 -4.10 14.49
CA GLU A 192 -8.15 -5.21 14.59
C GLU A 192 -8.54 -5.70 13.20
N ASN A 193 -8.78 -4.78 12.25
CA ASN A 193 -9.14 -5.15 10.88
C ASN A 193 -8.00 -5.86 10.17
N ILE A 194 -6.75 -5.43 10.38
CA ILE A 194 -5.55 -6.14 9.88
C ILE A 194 -5.55 -7.59 10.39
N LYS A 195 -5.90 -7.84 11.65
CA LYS A 195 -5.97 -9.21 12.19
C LYS A 195 -7.12 -10.02 11.58
N LYS A 196 -8.28 -9.40 11.32
CA LYS A 196 -9.40 -10.04 10.62
C LYS A 196 -9.03 -10.42 9.19
N GLU A 197 -8.33 -9.56 8.47
CA GLU A 197 -7.79 -9.82 7.12
C GLU A 197 -6.71 -10.91 7.17
N LEU A 198 -5.80 -10.86 8.15
CA LEU A 198 -4.81 -11.90 8.40
C LEU A 198 -5.45 -13.27 8.66
N ALA A 199 -6.65 -13.34 9.25
CA ALA A 199 -7.32 -14.62 9.45
C ALA A 199 -7.82 -15.26 8.13
N LYS A 200 -7.80 -14.54 7.00
CA LYS A 200 -8.32 -15.03 5.71
C LYS A 200 -7.21 -15.68 4.87
N PRO A 201 -7.28 -16.99 4.58
CA PRO A 201 -6.22 -17.70 3.86
C PRO A 201 -6.12 -17.33 2.37
N TRP A 202 -7.13 -16.65 1.82
CA TRP A 202 -7.14 -16.24 0.41
C TRP A 202 -6.53 -14.84 0.17
N ILE A 203 -6.10 -14.15 1.23
CA ILE A 203 -5.45 -12.84 1.15
C ILE A 203 -3.92 -13.02 1.15
N SER A 204 -3.22 -12.57 0.11
CA SER A 204 -1.76 -12.59 0.04
C SER A 204 -1.14 -11.34 0.67
N PHE A 205 0.19 -11.18 0.61
CA PHE A 205 0.87 -10.01 1.14
C PHE A 205 1.58 -9.21 0.04
N GLY A 206 1.31 -7.91 -0.02
CA GLY A 206 1.99 -6.94 -0.88
C GLY A 206 2.53 -5.80 -0.01
N SER A 207 3.75 -5.32 -0.28
CA SER A 207 4.29 -4.18 0.48
C SER A 207 3.63 -2.86 0.10
N ASP A 208 3.07 -2.76 -1.11
CA ASP A 208 2.51 -1.53 -1.69
C ASP A 208 3.52 -0.36 -1.71
N GLU A 209 4.80 -0.66 -1.90
CA GLU A 209 5.85 0.35 -1.82
C GLU A 209 7.01 0.03 -2.74
N ALA A 210 7.70 1.08 -3.20
CA ALA A 210 8.88 0.92 -4.04
C ALA A 210 10.04 0.27 -3.26
N SER A 211 10.81 -0.58 -3.94
CA SER A 211 12.02 -1.21 -3.38
C SER A 211 13.21 -0.24 -3.40
N GLN A 212 13.18 0.76 -2.52
CA GLN A 212 14.24 1.78 -2.42
C GLN A 212 15.43 1.28 -1.58
N ALA A 213 16.65 1.50 -2.08
CA ALA A 213 17.84 1.26 -1.26
C ALA A 213 18.00 2.38 -0.21
N PRO A 214 18.50 2.11 1.01
CA PRO A 214 18.70 3.11 2.05
C PRO A 214 19.98 3.93 1.80
N GLU A 215 20.16 4.41 0.57
CA GLU A 215 21.36 5.11 0.10
C GLU A 215 21.04 6.14 -0.99
N GLY A 216 22.01 7.03 -1.23
CA GLY A 216 21.98 7.94 -2.36
C GLY A 216 20.77 8.86 -2.39
N VAL A 217 20.09 8.93 -3.54
CA VAL A 217 18.96 9.84 -3.76
C VAL A 217 17.72 9.47 -2.93
N PHE A 218 17.60 8.21 -2.50
CA PHE A 218 16.44 7.73 -1.74
C PHE A 218 16.42 8.25 -0.31
N LEU A 219 17.58 8.60 0.27
CA LEU A 219 17.68 9.23 1.59
C LEU A 219 17.17 10.69 1.64
N LYS A 220 16.73 11.23 0.50
CA LYS A 220 16.21 12.61 0.41
C LYS A 220 14.71 12.71 0.73
N SER A 221 14.05 11.59 1.01
CA SER A 221 12.64 11.47 1.37
C SER A 221 12.45 10.27 2.27
N ASN A 222 11.43 10.28 3.13
CA ASN A 222 11.09 9.13 3.95
C ASN A 222 10.05 8.26 3.22
N PRO A 223 10.31 6.97 2.95
CA PRO A 223 9.28 6.05 2.50
C PRO A 223 8.40 5.62 3.68
N HIS A 224 7.26 5.00 3.38
CA HIS A 224 6.52 4.27 4.40
C HIS A 224 7.37 3.06 4.89
N PRO A 225 7.40 2.73 6.21
CA PRO A 225 8.22 1.63 6.74
C PRO A 225 7.94 0.25 6.10
N ARG A 226 6.76 0.10 5.50
CA ARG A 226 6.38 -1.06 4.68
C ARG A 226 7.35 -1.34 3.52
N ALA A 227 8.12 -0.35 3.04
CA ALA A 227 9.18 -0.53 2.04
C ALA A 227 10.23 -1.57 2.46
N TYR A 228 10.56 -1.61 3.76
CA TYR A 228 11.64 -2.44 4.29
C TYR A 228 11.14 -3.54 5.23
N GLY A 229 10.01 -3.32 5.89
CA GLY A 229 9.58 -4.15 7.01
C GLY A 229 8.45 -5.13 6.71
N ASN A 230 7.62 -4.93 5.67
CA ASN A 230 6.32 -5.60 5.56
C ASN A 230 6.37 -7.12 5.75
N PHE A 231 7.24 -7.81 5.02
CA PHE A 231 7.34 -9.27 5.09
C PHE A 231 7.95 -9.77 6.41
N ALA A 232 8.95 -9.07 6.94
CA ALA A 232 9.53 -9.40 8.24
C ALA A 232 8.55 -9.13 9.39
N ARG A 233 7.68 -8.14 9.25
CA ARG A 233 6.61 -7.82 10.21
C ARG A 233 5.56 -8.92 10.26
N VAL A 234 5.16 -9.48 9.11
CA VAL A 234 4.29 -10.67 9.06
C VAL A 234 4.91 -11.82 9.87
N LEU A 235 6.18 -12.15 9.61
CA LEU A 235 6.86 -13.29 10.23
C LEU A 235 7.24 -13.06 11.71
N GLY A 236 7.65 -11.85 12.07
CA GLY A 236 8.01 -11.49 13.44
C GLY A 236 6.77 -11.19 14.28
N LYS A 237 6.15 -10.03 14.04
CA LYS A 237 5.02 -9.55 14.83
C LYS A 237 3.82 -10.52 14.77
N TYR A 238 3.33 -10.84 13.58
CA TYR A 238 2.04 -11.55 13.45
C TYR A 238 2.13 -13.08 13.59
N VAL A 239 3.27 -13.69 13.25
CA VAL A 239 3.48 -15.14 13.39
C VAL A 239 4.14 -15.49 14.72
N ARG A 240 5.33 -14.94 15.01
CA ARG A 240 6.10 -15.31 16.22
C ARG A 240 5.50 -14.72 17.49
N ASP A 241 5.28 -13.40 17.50
CA ASP A 241 4.95 -12.67 18.73
C ASP A 241 3.46 -12.77 19.08
N GLU A 242 2.59 -12.47 18.12
CA GLU A 242 1.14 -12.41 18.34
C GLU A 242 0.38 -13.69 17.94
N LYS A 243 1.03 -14.59 17.18
CA LYS A 243 0.48 -15.90 16.77
C LYS A 243 -0.90 -15.82 16.09
N VAL A 244 -1.11 -14.80 15.27
CA VAL A 244 -2.36 -14.58 14.52
C VAL A 244 -2.55 -15.66 13.45
N ILE A 245 -1.46 -16.07 12.79
CA ILE A 245 -1.43 -17.17 11.82
C ILE A 245 -0.19 -18.05 12.04
N PRO A 246 -0.23 -19.34 11.67
CA PRO A 246 0.95 -20.21 11.78
C PRO A 246 1.99 -19.86 10.71
N LEU A 247 3.26 -20.16 11.00
CA LEU A 247 4.38 -19.88 10.09
C LEU A 247 4.21 -20.50 8.70
N THR A 248 3.70 -21.73 8.63
CA THR A 248 3.47 -22.43 7.36
C THR A 248 2.45 -21.71 6.48
N GLU A 249 1.39 -21.16 7.09
CA GLU A 249 0.38 -20.39 6.38
C GLU A 249 0.91 -19.03 5.93
N ALA A 250 1.69 -18.36 6.78
CA ALA A 250 2.37 -17.13 6.39
C ALA A 250 3.31 -17.36 5.19
N VAL A 251 4.15 -18.39 5.24
CA VAL A 251 5.06 -18.75 4.12
C VAL A 251 4.25 -19.04 2.85
N ARG A 252 3.17 -19.83 2.94
CA ARG A 252 2.29 -20.12 1.78
C ARG A 252 1.73 -18.82 1.17
N ARG A 253 1.31 -17.87 2.00
CA ARG A 253 0.74 -16.57 1.58
C ARG A 253 1.79 -15.56 1.10
N LEU A 254 3.05 -15.76 1.44
CA LEU A 254 4.21 -15.01 0.96
C LEU A 254 4.81 -15.57 -0.35
N THR A 255 4.55 -16.84 -0.66
CA THR A 255 5.19 -17.52 -1.80
C THR A 255 4.18 -18.15 -2.77
N GLY A 256 3.56 -19.27 -2.40
CA GLY A 256 2.77 -20.10 -3.29
C GLY A 256 1.47 -19.42 -3.72
N LEU A 257 0.78 -18.74 -2.79
CA LEU A 257 -0.47 -18.03 -3.09
C LEU A 257 -0.28 -16.92 -4.12
N PRO A 258 0.62 -15.92 -3.96
CA PRO A 258 0.82 -14.89 -4.97
C PRO A 258 1.37 -15.48 -6.29
N ALA A 259 2.22 -16.52 -6.25
CA ALA A 259 2.68 -17.18 -7.46
C ALA A 259 1.51 -17.83 -8.24
N MET A 260 0.55 -18.46 -7.55
CA MET A 260 -0.65 -19.01 -8.17
C MET A 260 -1.60 -17.92 -8.69
N ASN A 261 -1.87 -16.88 -7.89
CA ASN A 261 -2.73 -15.76 -8.28
C ASN A 261 -2.22 -15.08 -9.55
N LEU A 262 -0.90 -14.84 -9.63
CA LEU A 262 -0.26 -14.16 -10.75
C LEU A 262 0.12 -15.12 -11.88
N GLY A 263 -0.03 -16.43 -11.72
CA GLY A 263 0.36 -17.44 -12.72
C GLY A 263 1.85 -17.44 -13.03
N LEU A 264 2.68 -17.34 -11.99
CA LEU A 264 4.14 -17.37 -12.10
C LEU A 264 4.63 -18.81 -12.21
N ASP A 265 4.98 -19.20 -13.42
CA ASP A 265 5.39 -20.56 -13.74
C ASP A 265 6.69 -20.98 -13.00
N HIS A 266 6.70 -22.20 -12.47
CA HIS A 266 7.82 -22.82 -11.73
C HIS A 266 8.39 -21.98 -10.56
N ARG A 267 7.56 -21.16 -9.88
CA ARG A 267 7.97 -20.33 -8.71
C ARG A 267 7.00 -20.48 -7.53
N GLY A 268 7.44 -20.04 -6.35
CA GLY A 268 6.61 -19.97 -5.13
C GLY A 268 6.62 -21.23 -4.27
N PHE A 269 7.23 -22.33 -4.72
CA PHE A 269 7.35 -23.58 -3.97
C PHE A 269 8.78 -24.13 -4.01
N ILE A 270 9.19 -24.85 -2.96
CA ILE A 270 10.45 -25.59 -2.91
C ILE A 270 10.19 -27.01 -3.38
N LYS A 271 10.50 -27.28 -4.65
CA LYS A 271 10.34 -28.59 -5.29
C LYS A 271 11.37 -28.74 -6.42
N GLU A 272 11.80 -29.98 -6.67
CA GLU A 272 12.62 -30.29 -7.85
C GLU A 272 11.98 -29.77 -9.14
N GLY A 273 12.79 -29.19 -10.02
CA GLY A 273 12.36 -28.58 -11.28
C GLY A 273 11.87 -27.12 -11.18
N MET A 274 11.74 -26.54 -9.98
CA MET A 274 11.40 -25.13 -9.81
C MET A 274 12.62 -24.20 -9.84
N PHE A 275 12.39 -22.90 -10.12
CA PHE A 275 13.43 -21.89 -9.96
C PHE A 275 13.89 -21.81 -8.49
N ALA A 276 15.20 -21.73 -8.28
CA ALA A 276 15.80 -21.60 -6.96
C ALA A 276 15.71 -20.16 -6.44
N ASP A 277 14.47 -19.70 -6.20
CA ASP A 277 14.17 -18.48 -5.44
C ASP A 277 13.93 -18.87 -3.98
N ILE A 278 14.94 -18.66 -3.13
CA ILE A 278 14.98 -19.23 -1.78
C ILE A 278 15.35 -18.13 -0.79
N VAL A 279 14.63 -18.07 0.34
CA VAL A 279 14.97 -17.23 1.48
C VAL A 279 15.30 -18.13 2.67
N VAL A 280 16.44 -17.87 3.31
CA VAL A 280 16.85 -18.47 4.58
C VAL A 280 16.78 -17.38 5.64
N PHE A 281 15.93 -17.57 6.63
CA PHE A 281 15.76 -16.64 7.75
C PHE A 281 15.66 -17.40 9.07
N ASP A 282 16.00 -16.73 10.16
CA ASP A 282 15.84 -17.26 11.51
C ASP A 282 14.45 -16.88 12.04
N PRO A 283 13.54 -17.85 12.27
CA PRO A 283 12.19 -17.59 12.73
C PRO A 283 12.14 -17.01 14.15
N THR A 284 13.22 -17.13 14.93
CA THR A 284 13.29 -16.58 16.29
C THR A 284 13.68 -15.10 16.29
N THR A 285 14.45 -14.64 15.31
CA THR A 285 15.00 -13.26 15.27
C THR A 285 14.45 -12.39 14.14
N ILE A 286 13.70 -12.94 13.18
CA ILE A 286 13.08 -12.18 12.10
C ILE A 286 12.22 -11.02 12.63
N SER A 287 12.48 -9.79 12.17
CA SER A 287 11.79 -8.60 12.66
C SER A 287 11.95 -7.42 11.70
N ASP A 288 10.88 -6.66 11.51
CA ASP A 288 10.93 -5.33 10.90
C ASP A 288 11.58 -4.31 11.83
N ARG A 289 12.54 -3.53 11.30
CA ARG A 289 13.21 -2.44 12.04
C ARG A 289 12.74 -1.06 11.62
N ALA A 290 12.22 -0.92 10.41
CA ALA A 290 11.75 0.34 9.87
C ALA A 290 10.55 0.85 10.67
N THR A 291 10.65 2.09 11.14
CA THR A 291 9.55 2.81 11.80
C THR A 291 9.16 4.03 10.95
N PHE A 292 8.07 4.71 11.32
CA PHE A 292 7.68 5.95 10.63
C PHE A 292 8.73 7.06 10.80
N GLU A 293 9.41 7.10 11.95
CA GLU A 293 10.45 8.07 12.27
C GLU A 293 11.78 7.73 11.61
N LYS A 294 12.10 6.43 11.50
CA LYS A 294 13.34 5.91 10.91
C LYS A 294 13.03 4.81 9.89
N PRO A 295 12.52 5.17 8.69
CA PRO A 295 12.03 4.18 7.75
C PRO A 295 13.15 3.45 6.99
N HIS A 296 14.33 4.06 6.79
CA HIS A 296 15.45 3.47 6.05
C HIS A 296 16.24 2.44 6.87
N GLN A 297 15.58 1.37 7.28
CA GLN A 297 16.20 0.29 8.05
C GLN A 297 15.81 -1.06 7.47
N TYR A 298 16.80 -1.83 7.02
CA TYR A 298 16.57 -3.22 6.63
C TYR A 298 16.04 -4.05 7.79
N ALA A 299 15.20 -5.04 7.45
CA ALA A 299 14.76 -6.05 8.40
C ALA A 299 15.92 -6.87 8.98
N ALA A 300 15.72 -7.44 10.16
CA ALA A 300 16.63 -8.39 10.79
C ALA A 300 16.20 -9.84 10.53
N GLY A 301 17.13 -10.78 10.68
CA GLY A 301 16.85 -12.22 10.69
C GLY A 301 16.84 -12.91 9.33
N VAL A 302 16.87 -12.16 8.21
CA VAL A 302 17.12 -12.72 6.87
C VAL A 302 18.62 -12.94 6.69
N LYS A 303 19.03 -14.19 6.48
CA LYS A 303 20.45 -14.56 6.38
C LYS A 303 20.92 -14.73 4.93
N HIS A 304 20.15 -15.48 4.13
CA HIS A 304 20.49 -15.72 2.73
C HIS A 304 19.28 -15.55 1.84
N VAL A 305 19.48 -14.98 0.66
CA VAL A 305 18.47 -14.91 -0.40
C VAL A 305 19.12 -15.35 -1.70
N PHE A 306 18.43 -16.23 -2.41
CA PHE A 306 18.80 -16.71 -3.73
C PHE A 306 17.70 -16.31 -4.71
N VAL A 307 18.10 -15.83 -5.89
CA VAL A 307 17.20 -15.53 -6.99
C VAL A 307 17.74 -16.25 -8.21
N ASN A 308 16.92 -17.11 -8.82
CA ASN A 308 17.33 -17.99 -9.91
C ASN A 308 18.61 -18.80 -9.59
N GLY A 309 18.78 -19.23 -8.33
CA GLY A 309 19.94 -20.01 -7.85
C GLY A 309 21.20 -19.20 -7.56
N VAL A 310 21.21 -17.89 -7.83
CA VAL A 310 22.34 -17.01 -7.52
C VAL A 310 22.09 -16.32 -6.19
N GLN A 311 23.07 -16.38 -5.29
CA GLN A 311 22.98 -15.74 -3.97
C GLN A 311 23.05 -14.21 -4.09
N VAL A 312 21.95 -13.54 -3.76
CA VAL A 312 21.82 -12.07 -3.78
C VAL A 312 21.98 -11.45 -2.40
N VAL A 313 21.71 -12.21 -1.34
CA VAL A 313 22.02 -11.83 0.05
C VAL A 313 22.83 -12.95 0.69
N LYS A 314 23.95 -12.59 1.31
CA LYS A 314 24.84 -13.49 2.04
C LYS A 314 25.15 -12.91 3.42
N ASP A 315 24.79 -13.66 4.46
CA ASP A 315 24.99 -13.28 5.86
C ASP A 315 24.39 -11.90 6.19
N GLY A 316 23.21 -11.62 5.61
CA GLY A 316 22.48 -10.36 5.77
C GLY A 316 22.86 -9.24 4.80
N GLU A 317 23.94 -9.38 4.04
CA GLU A 317 24.45 -8.33 3.14
C GLU A 317 24.18 -8.63 1.67
N HIS A 318 23.83 -7.60 0.90
CA HIS A 318 23.58 -7.75 -0.54
C HIS A 318 24.89 -7.99 -1.30
N THR A 319 24.94 -9.00 -2.17
CA THR A 319 26.17 -9.43 -2.87
C THR A 319 26.51 -8.58 -4.09
N GLY A 320 25.59 -7.73 -4.53
CA GLY A 320 25.66 -6.96 -5.78
C GLY A 320 25.15 -7.72 -7.00
N ALA A 321 24.91 -9.03 -6.89
CA ALA A 321 24.34 -9.84 -7.96
C ALA A 321 22.89 -9.43 -8.26
N LYS A 322 22.55 -9.33 -9.55
CA LYS A 322 21.21 -8.95 -10.04
C LYS A 322 20.66 -9.99 -11.02
N PRO A 323 20.50 -11.27 -10.63
CA PRO A 323 20.11 -12.37 -11.51
C PRO A 323 18.62 -12.36 -11.89
N GLY A 324 17.90 -11.28 -11.54
CA GLY A 324 16.47 -11.13 -11.81
C GLY A 324 16.15 -11.18 -13.31
N ARG A 325 14.94 -11.60 -13.64
CA ARG A 325 14.46 -11.75 -15.01
C ARG A 325 13.07 -11.16 -15.13
N ALA A 326 12.75 -10.64 -16.31
CA ALA A 326 11.37 -10.32 -16.64
C ALA A 326 10.53 -11.61 -16.57
N LEU A 327 9.46 -11.58 -15.78
CA LEU A 327 8.50 -12.68 -15.70
C LEU A 327 7.40 -12.45 -16.72
N TRP A 328 7.09 -13.51 -17.45
CA TRP A 328 6.06 -13.48 -18.47
C TRP A 328 4.90 -14.32 -17.98
N GLY A 329 3.73 -13.68 -17.85
CA GLY A 329 2.50 -14.38 -17.53
C GLY A 329 1.99 -15.22 -18.71
N PRO A 330 0.88 -15.93 -18.51
CA PRO A 330 0.28 -16.81 -19.52
C PRO A 330 -0.13 -16.09 -20.82
N GLY A 331 -0.27 -14.76 -20.78
CA GLY A 331 -0.61 -13.94 -21.94
C GLY A 331 0.54 -13.68 -22.92
N LYS A 332 1.77 -14.15 -22.65
CA LYS A 332 2.87 -14.02 -23.60
C LYS A 332 2.64 -14.94 -24.80
N VAL A 333 2.24 -14.36 -25.92
CA VAL A 333 2.26 -15.02 -27.22
C VAL A 333 3.73 -15.17 -27.63
N ARG A 334 4.13 -16.39 -28.02
CA ARG A 334 5.48 -16.69 -28.52
C ARG A 334 5.72 -16.05 -29.88
#